data_AF-A0A959TLN1-F1
#
_entry.id   AF-A0A959TLN1-F1
#
_cell.length_a   1.000
_cell.length_b   1.000
_cell.length_c   1.000
_cell.angle_alpha   90.00
_cell.angle_beta   90.00
_cell.angle_gamma   90.00
#
_symmetry.space_group_name_H-M   'P 1'
#
loop_
_entity.id
_entity.type
_entity.pdbx_description
1 polymer ?
#
loop_
_entity_poly.entity_id
_entity_poly.type
_entity_poly.pdbx_seq_one_letter_code
_entity_poly.pdbx_strand_id
1 'polypeptide(L)'
;MGLKSLIAGPYARLVTRAVMRRALEPVATQERVLKDLVAKGASTEFGREHKLAQVRGHADLVDAVPLRDYEGLKPWIDRLVAGERDVLWPGAPLYLCKTSGTTSGAKYIPITRDSLPNHIDGARRALLAHIARTGRAEFVDGKMIFLQGSPVLDTSGAVPTGRLSGIVANHVPAYLLKNRLPGLATNSIPDWETKVDAIVEETIGQDLRLISGIPAWVQMYFERLLARTGKANVLEVFPRFSLFVYGGVNYGPYRPRMEALIGASVPSVELFPASEGFIAYQDQGPGEGLLPVLDKGIYFGFLPMHAADRKPLSIDEVEVGKHYALVLYTNAGLWGYELGDVVRFVSLSPPRMLVTGRTRHFTSAFGEHVIAEEVEGALQEAVGAVPCEVAEFTVAPQLTPEDGGLARHEWHIEFASEPDDKAAFAKILDEALQRRNPYYRDLITGNVLRPLELVPVRRGGFAAWMKARGMNDAQSKVPRLANDRRYVDGLG
;
A
#
# COMPACT_ATOMS: atom_id res chain seq x y z
N MET A 1 -4.79 29.45 -16.16
CA MET A 1 -4.76 28.05 -16.64
C MET A 1 -3.79 27.96 -17.81
N GLY A 2 -2.90 26.98 -17.80
CA GLY A 2 -1.99 26.69 -18.91
C GLY A 2 -2.62 25.80 -19.98
N LEU A 3 -1.92 25.62 -21.10
CA LEU A 3 -2.40 24.78 -22.21
C LEU A 3 -2.62 23.32 -21.80
N LYS A 4 -1.81 22.79 -20.85
CA LYS A 4 -1.92 21.40 -20.38
C LYS A 4 -3.22 21.18 -19.59
N SER A 5 -3.60 22.09 -18.68
CA SER A 5 -4.85 21.97 -17.93
C SER A 5 -6.08 22.07 -18.84
N LEU A 6 -6.02 22.89 -19.89
CA LEU A 6 -7.13 23.06 -20.85
C LEU A 6 -7.43 21.79 -21.66
N ILE A 7 -6.40 21.05 -22.09
CA ILE A 7 -6.57 19.77 -22.82
C ILE A 7 -6.79 18.58 -21.88
N ALA A 8 -6.36 18.67 -20.61
CA ALA A 8 -6.44 17.57 -19.67
C ALA A 8 -7.88 17.15 -19.36
N GLY A 9 -8.83 18.10 -19.29
CA GLY A 9 -10.24 17.81 -19.00
C GLY A 9 -10.91 16.86 -20.00
N PRO A 10 -10.96 17.20 -21.31
CA PRO A 10 -11.52 16.31 -22.33
C PRO A 10 -10.82 14.94 -22.39
N TYR A 11 -9.49 14.92 -22.32
CA TYR A 11 -8.72 13.67 -22.34
C TYR A 11 -9.02 12.79 -21.12
N ALA A 12 -9.08 13.39 -19.93
CA ALA A 12 -9.45 12.70 -18.70
C ALA A 12 -10.83 12.06 -18.81
N ARG A 13 -11.85 12.78 -19.29
CA ARG A 13 -13.20 12.23 -19.48
C ARG A 13 -13.21 11.05 -20.47
N LEU A 14 -12.47 11.14 -21.57
CA LEU A 14 -12.38 10.06 -22.56
C LEU A 14 -11.76 8.80 -21.95
N VAL A 15 -10.63 8.93 -21.25
CA VAL A 15 -9.95 7.81 -20.60
C VAL A 15 -10.81 7.20 -19.50
N THR A 16 -11.38 8.03 -18.62
CA THR A 16 -12.24 7.56 -17.52
C THR A 16 -13.48 6.85 -18.03
N ARG A 17 -14.15 7.34 -19.10
CA ARG A 17 -15.27 6.63 -19.73
C ARG A 17 -14.88 5.26 -20.27
N ALA A 18 -13.71 5.16 -20.91
CA ALA A 18 -13.22 3.90 -21.44
C ALA A 18 -12.91 2.89 -20.33
N VAL A 19 -12.36 3.35 -19.20
CA VAL A 19 -12.16 2.51 -18.00
C VAL A 19 -13.50 2.08 -17.41
N MET A 20 -14.44 3.00 -17.21
CA MET A 20 -15.74 2.71 -16.62
C MET A 20 -16.54 1.68 -17.43
N ARG A 21 -16.48 1.74 -18.76
CA ARG A 21 -17.10 0.72 -19.61
C ARG A 21 -16.58 -0.69 -19.32
N ARG A 22 -15.30 -0.84 -18.97
CA ARG A 22 -14.70 -2.14 -18.60
C ARG A 22 -15.04 -2.49 -17.16
N ALA A 23 -15.02 -1.52 -16.25
CA ALA A 23 -15.33 -1.73 -14.84
C ALA A 23 -16.81 -2.08 -14.59
N LEU A 24 -17.73 -1.64 -15.44
CA LEU A 24 -19.15 -2.02 -15.39
C LEU A 24 -19.40 -3.44 -15.92
N GLU A 25 -18.43 -4.03 -16.61
CA GLU A 25 -18.46 -5.42 -17.09
C GLU A 25 -17.29 -6.20 -16.45
N PRO A 26 -17.25 -6.32 -15.11
CA PRO A 26 -16.07 -6.80 -14.40
C PRO A 26 -15.72 -8.24 -14.75
N VAL A 27 -16.72 -9.12 -14.83
CA VAL A 27 -16.58 -10.54 -15.17
C VAL A 27 -15.99 -10.71 -16.57
N ALA A 28 -16.68 -10.19 -17.59
CA ALA A 28 -16.21 -10.28 -18.98
C ALA A 28 -14.83 -9.61 -19.19
N THR A 29 -14.50 -8.59 -18.39
CA THR A 29 -13.17 -7.98 -18.42
C THR A 29 -12.11 -8.89 -17.84
N GLN A 30 -12.35 -9.51 -16.70
CA GLN A 30 -11.41 -10.43 -16.06
C GLN A 30 -11.27 -11.75 -16.82
N GLU A 31 -12.34 -12.28 -17.42
CA GLU A 31 -12.26 -13.46 -18.31
C GLU A 31 -11.34 -13.23 -19.51
N ARG A 32 -11.41 -12.04 -20.12
CA ARG A 32 -10.47 -11.66 -21.20
C ARG A 32 -9.03 -11.63 -20.71
N VAL A 33 -8.79 -11.05 -19.54
CA VAL A 33 -7.44 -11.03 -18.95
C VAL A 33 -6.97 -12.45 -18.66
N LEU A 34 -7.81 -13.30 -18.06
CA LEU A 34 -7.49 -14.71 -17.80
C LEU A 34 -7.09 -15.44 -19.08
N LYS A 35 -7.89 -15.30 -20.14
CA LYS A 35 -7.61 -15.90 -21.46
C LYS A 35 -6.25 -15.46 -22.00
N ASP A 36 -5.95 -14.17 -21.94
CA ASP A 36 -4.66 -13.63 -22.40
C ASP A 36 -3.49 -14.14 -21.56
N LEU A 37 -3.69 -14.24 -20.24
CA LEU A 37 -2.69 -14.76 -19.30
C LEU A 37 -2.37 -16.23 -19.60
N VAL A 38 -3.37 -17.10 -19.65
CA VAL A 38 -3.14 -18.55 -19.85
C VAL A 38 -2.60 -18.83 -21.25
N ALA A 39 -3.06 -18.10 -22.28
CA ALA A 39 -2.57 -18.27 -23.64
C ALA A 39 -1.07 -17.95 -23.77
N LYS A 40 -0.61 -16.87 -23.13
CA LYS A 40 0.82 -16.50 -23.11
C LYS A 40 1.64 -17.33 -22.14
N GLY A 41 1.08 -17.65 -20.97
CA GLY A 41 1.75 -18.40 -19.91
C GLY A 41 1.92 -19.88 -20.23
N ALA A 42 1.08 -20.48 -21.08
CA ALA A 42 1.08 -21.92 -21.34
C ALA A 42 2.41 -22.48 -21.90
N SER A 43 3.21 -21.67 -22.60
CA SER A 43 4.49 -22.10 -23.17
C SER A 43 5.66 -22.01 -22.19
N THR A 44 5.48 -21.42 -21.01
CA THR A 44 6.53 -21.34 -20.00
C THR A 44 6.71 -22.68 -19.31
N GLU A 45 7.80 -22.84 -18.56
CA GLU A 45 8.00 -24.04 -17.77
C GLU A 45 6.89 -24.25 -16.75
N PHE A 46 6.56 -23.20 -15.98
CA PHE A 46 5.45 -23.21 -15.04
C PHE A 46 4.13 -23.56 -15.75
N GLY A 47 3.91 -23.00 -16.93
CA GLY A 47 2.71 -23.25 -17.73
C GLY A 47 2.54 -24.70 -18.16
N ARG A 48 3.65 -25.36 -18.53
CA ARG A 48 3.66 -26.80 -18.86
C ARG A 48 3.45 -27.66 -17.62
N GLU A 49 4.13 -27.35 -16.52
CA GLU A 49 4.04 -28.09 -15.26
C GLU A 49 2.60 -28.08 -14.71
N HIS A 50 1.90 -26.96 -14.82
CA HIS A 50 0.53 -26.79 -14.32
C HIS A 50 -0.53 -26.86 -15.40
N LYS A 51 -0.18 -27.35 -16.60
CA LYS A 51 -1.13 -27.59 -17.70
C LYS A 51 -2.00 -26.37 -18.03
N LEU A 52 -1.46 -25.15 -17.99
CA LEU A 52 -2.21 -23.91 -18.24
C LEU A 52 -2.91 -23.89 -19.61
N ALA A 53 -2.41 -24.65 -20.60
CA ALA A 53 -3.06 -24.84 -21.89
C ALA A 53 -4.46 -25.50 -21.80
N GLN A 54 -4.80 -26.15 -20.68
CA GLN A 54 -6.08 -26.80 -20.43
C GLN A 54 -7.08 -25.91 -19.70
N VAL A 55 -6.62 -24.81 -19.09
CA VAL A 55 -7.48 -23.87 -18.35
C VAL A 55 -8.43 -23.16 -19.31
N ARG A 56 -9.74 -23.19 -19.03
CA ARG A 56 -10.79 -22.51 -19.80
C ARG A 56 -11.52 -21.44 -18.99
N GLY A 57 -11.47 -21.51 -17.67
CA GLY A 57 -12.10 -20.55 -16.77
C GLY A 57 -11.52 -20.58 -15.36
N HIS A 58 -12.19 -19.88 -14.44
CA HIS A 58 -11.75 -19.74 -13.04
C HIS A 58 -11.60 -21.07 -12.32
N ALA A 59 -12.58 -21.97 -12.44
CA ALA A 59 -12.54 -23.28 -11.77
C ALA A 59 -11.30 -24.08 -12.19
N ASP A 60 -11.06 -24.21 -13.50
CA ASP A 60 -9.88 -24.91 -14.02
C ASP A 60 -8.57 -24.26 -13.55
N LEU A 61 -8.54 -22.92 -13.44
CA LEU A 61 -7.36 -22.19 -12.97
C LEU A 61 -7.04 -22.53 -11.51
N VAL A 62 -8.05 -22.52 -10.64
CA VAL A 62 -7.90 -22.84 -9.21
C VAL A 62 -7.48 -24.29 -9.01
N ASP A 63 -8.00 -25.21 -9.82
CA ASP A 63 -7.63 -26.63 -9.78
C ASP A 63 -6.20 -26.87 -10.31
N ALA A 64 -5.80 -26.13 -11.35
CA ALA A 64 -4.47 -26.27 -11.97
C ALA A 64 -3.35 -25.59 -11.18
N VAL A 65 -3.65 -24.45 -10.55
CA VAL A 65 -2.65 -23.58 -9.91
C VAL A 65 -2.97 -23.47 -8.41
N PRO A 66 -2.23 -24.18 -7.54
CA PRO A 66 -2.45 -24.06 -6.10
C PRO A 66 -2.04 -22.68 -5.59
N LEU A 67 -2.67 -22.29 -4.48
CA LEU A 67 -2.32 -21.08 -3.74
C LEU A 67 -0.89 -21.12 -3.22
N ARG A 68 -0.18 -20.00 -3.38
CA ARG A 68 1.21 -19.85 -2.96
C ARG A 68 1.45 -18.48 -2.37
N ASP A 69 2.32 -18.42 -1.38
CA ASP A 69 2.99 -17.19 -1.01
C ASP A 69 4.34 -17.07 -1.76
N TYR A 70 5.17 -16.11 -1.36
CA TYR A 70 6.48 -15.92 -1.97
C TYR A 70 7.39 -17.14 -1.85
N GLU A 71 7.39 -17.83 -0.70
CA GLU A 71 8.23 -19.01 -0.51
C GLU A 71 7.79 -20.14 -1.43
N GLY A 72 6.48 -20.27 -1.63
CA GLY A 72 5.90 -21.21 -2.59
C GLY A 72 6.37 -20.97 -4.02
N LEU A 73 6.59 -19.71 -4.45
CA LEU A 73 7.09 -19.38 -5.80
C LEU A 73 8.61 -19.23 -5.89
N LYS A 74 9.31 -19.21 -4.75
CA LYS A 74 10.75 -18.96 -4.67
C LYS A 74 11.59 -19.85 -5.60
N PRO A 75 11.32 -21.16 -5.78
CA PRO A 75 12.13 -22.01 -6.67
C PRO A 75 12.18 -21.50 -8.12
N TRP A 76 11.07 -20.99 -8.65
CA TRP A 76 11.04 -20.41 -10.00
C TRP A 76 11.62 -18.99 -10.02
N ILE A 77 11.41 -18.21 -8.95
CA ILE A 77 11.98 -16.85 -8.83
C ILE A 77 13.51 -16.91 -8.78
N ASP A 78 14.11 -17.83 -8.04
CA ASP A 78 15.56 -17.99 -7.95
C ASP A 78 16.19 -18.29 -9.33
N ARG A 79 15.46 -19.01 -10.19
CA ARG A 79 15.87 -19.26 -11.58
C ARG A 79 15.80 -18.01 -12.44
N LEU A 80 14.78 -17.18 -12.26
CA LEU A 80 14.71 -15.86 -12.90
C LEU A 80 15.87 -14.95 -12.43
N VAL A 81 16.21 -14.98 -11.14
CA VAL A 81 17.35 -14.25 -10.57
C VAL A 81 18.67 -14.71 -11.19
N ALA A 82 18.81 -16.01 -11.46
CA ALA A 82 19.94 -16.59 -12.18
C ALA A 82 19.95 -16.28 -13.70
N GLY A 83 18.93 -15.59 -14.22
CA GLY A 83 18.84 -15.17 -15.63
C GLY A 83 18.16 -16.17 -16.55
N GLU A 84 17.53 -17.22 -16.01
CA GLU A 84 16.79 -18.18 -16.81
C GLU A 84 15.53 -17.55 -17.42
N ARG A 85 15.23 -17.93 -18.65
CA ARG A 85 14.15 -17.38 -19.47
C ARG A 85 12.97 -18.34 -19.53
N ASP A 86 11.79 -17.81 -19.79
CA ASP A 86 10.58 -18.61 -20.05
C ASP A 86 10.16 -19.51 -18.87
N VAL A 87 10.51 -19.12 -17.64
CA VAL A 87 10.20 -19.87 -16.41
C VAL A 87 8.77 -19.59 -15.93
N LEU A 88 8.49 -18.37 -15.45
CA LEU A 88 7.17 -17.96 -14.95
C LEU A 88 6.35 -17.16 -15.97
N TRP A 89 7.02 -16.46 -16.88
CA TRP A 89 6.43 -15.68 -17.96
C TRP A 89 7.36 -15.74 -19.19
N PRO A 90 6.87 -15.59 -20.44
CA PRO A 90 7.73 -15.62 -21.62
C PRO A 90 8.86 -14.58 -21.57
N GLY A 91 10.06 -15.02 -21.96
CA GLY A 91 11.30 -14.25 -21.89
C GLY A 91 11.88 -14.13 -20.48
N ALA A 92 12.77 -13.15 -20.30
CA ALA A 92 13.26 -12.74 -18.98
C ALA A 92 12.49 -11.51 -18.49
N PRO A 93 12.32 -11.34 -17.16
CA PRO A 93 11.83 -10.07 -16.61
C PRO A 93 12.78 -8.92 -16.99
N LEU A 94 12.22 -7.72 -17.17
CA LEU A 94 13.02 -6.51 -17.38
C LEU A 94 13.75 -6.10 -16.10
N TYR A 95 13.08 -6.28 -14.96
CA TYR A 95 13.60 -5.93 -13.66
C TYR A 95 13.18 -6.94 -12.59
N LEU A 96 13.95 -7.00 -11.52
CA LEU A 96 13.51 -7.58 -10.25
C LEU A 96 13.27 -6.45 -9.25
N CYS A 97 12.03 -6.31 -8.82
CA CYS A 97 11.69 -5.41 -7.72
C CYS A 97 12.06 -6.07 -6.39
N LYS A 98 13.05 -5.50 -5.71
CA LYS A 98 13.46 -5.91 -4.36
C LYS A 98 12.50 -5.32 -3.33
N THR A 99 11.94 -6.15 -2.47
CA THR A 99 11.12 -5.69 -1.33
C THR A 99 11.66 -6.22 -0.01
N SER A 100 11.51 -5.42 1.05
CA SER A 100 11.85 -5.83 2.41
C SER A 100 10.67 -6.61 2.97
N GLY A 101 10.77 -7.93 3.04
CA GLY A 101 9.76 -8.68 3.78
C GLY A 101 9.81 -10.16 3.56
N THR A 102 10.48 -10.89 4.44
CA THR A 102 10.11 -12.24 4.90
C THR A 102 11.03 -12.62 6.06
N THR A 103 10.71 -13.71 6.75
CA THR A 103 11.59 -14.42 7.70
C THR A 103 12.87 -14.97 7.03
N SER A 104 12.91 -15.05 5.70
CA SER A 104 13.95 -15.69 4.87
C SER A 104 14.82 -14.69 4.07
N GLY A 105 14.51 -13.39 4.08
CA GLY A 105 15.33 -12.35 3.44
C GLY A 105 14.53 -11.39 2.53
N ALA A 106 15.21 -10.79 1.56
CA ALA A 106 14.59 -9.90 0.59
C ALA A 106 13.81 -10.69 -0.47
N LYS A 107 12.61 -10.22 -0.83
CA LYS A 107 11.85 -10.79 -1.95
C LYS A 107 12.27 -10.14 -3.26
N TYR A 108 12.25 -10.91 -4.34
CA TYR A 108 12.48 -10.44 -5.71
C TYR A 108 11.22 -10.67 -6.54
N ILE A 109 10.48 -9.60 -6.81
CA ILE A 109 9.24 -9.65 -7.58
C ILE A 109 9.55 -9.30 -9.04
N PRO A 110 9.27 -10.18 -10.01
CA PRO A 110 9.54 -9.90 -11.41
C PRO A 110 8.68 -8.75 -11.95
N ILE A 111 9.28 -7.91 -12.79
CA ILE A 111 8.58 -6.93 -13.64
C ILE A 111 8.93 -7.24 -15.09
N THR A 112 7.93 -7.64 -15.87
CA THR A 112 8.09 -8.00 -17.28
C THR A 112 7.77 -6.79 -18.16
N ARG A 113 8.07 -6.92 -19.46
CA ARG A 113 7.64 -5.93 -20.46
C ARG A 113 6.12 -5.75 -20.49
N ASP A 114 5.38 -6.83 -20.24
CA ASP A 114 3.92 -6.85 -20.29
C ASP A 114 3.31 -6.27 -18.99
N SER A 115 3.96 -6.44 -17.83
CA SER A 115 3.47 -5.94 -16.55
C SER A 115 3.81 -4.48 -16.28
N LEU A 116 4.91 -3.95 -16.83
CA LEU A 116 5.33 -2.56 -16.61
C LEU A 116 4.24 -1.51 -16.90
N PRO A 117 3.45 -1.59 -17.99
CA PRO A 117 2.36 -0.66 -18.25
C PRO A 117 1.30 -0.60 -17.14
N ASN A 118 1.06 -1.69 -16.40
CA ASN A 118 0.10 -1.71 -15.30
C ASN A 118 0.47 -0.67 -14.22
N HIS A 119 1.74 -0.62 -13.81
CA HIS A 119 2.23 0.32 -12.80
C HIS A 119 2.13 1.78 -13.25
N ILE A 120 2.48 2.06 -14.51
CA ILE A 120 2.48 3.43 -15.05
C ILE A 120 1.05 3.92 -15.32
N ASP A 121 0.22 3.06 -15.93
CA ASP A 121 -1.15 3.41 -16.29
C ASP A 121 -2.05 3.56 -15.08
N GLY A 122 -1.85 2.77 -14.02
CA GLY A 122 -2.62 2.88 -12.77
C GLY A 122 -2.53 4.27 -12.16
N ALA A 123 -1.32 4.75 -11.92
CA ALA A 123 -1.09 6.09 -11.37
C ALA A 123 -1.63 7.20 -12.29
N ARG A 124 -1.43 7.05 -13.61
CA ARG A 124 -1.96 8.00 -14.61
C ARG A 124 -3.49 8.05 -14.59
N ARG A 125 -4.16 6.89 -14.53
CA ARG A 125 -5.62 6.78 -14.49
C ARG A 125 -6.21 7.43 -13.24
N ALA A 126 -5.54 7.32 -12.10
CA ALA A 126 -5.98 7.98 -10.87
C ALA A 126 -6.02 9.51 -11.01
N LEU A 127 -4.95 10.12 -11.56
CA LEU A 127 -4.92 11.57 -11.81
C LEU A 127 -5.97 12.01 -12.82
N LEU A 128 -6.15 11.24 -13.90
CA LEU A 128 -7.18 11.53 -14.90
C LEU A 128 -8.59 11.37 -14.32
N ALA A 129 -8.84 10.38 -13.49
CA ALA A 129 -10.13 10.22 -12.82
C ALA A 129 -10.42 11.40 -11.88
N HIS A 130 -9.42 11.86 -11.12
CA HIS A 130 -9.53 13.10 -10.34
C HIS A 130 -9.93 14.29 -11.21
N ILE A 131 -9.22 14.53 -12.32
CA ILE A 131 -9.53 15.64 -13.25
C ILE A 131 -10.94 15.49 -13.85
N ALA A 132 -11.31 14.28 -14.28
CA ALA A 132 -12.62 14.02 -14.87
C ALA A 132 -13.77 14.30 -13.90
N ARG A 133 -13.57 13.96 -12.62
CA ARG A 133 -14.55 14.14 -11.54
C ARG A 133 -14.64 15.59 -11.06
N THR A 134 -13.50 16.24 -10.80
CA THR A 134 -13.48 17.55 -10.13
C THR A 134 -13.43 18.72 -11.10
N GLY A 135 -13.04 18.48 -12.35
CA GLY A 135 -12.70 19.53 -13.31
C GLY A 135 -11.40 20.27 -12.99
N ARG A 136 -10.72 19.95 -11.88
CA ARG A 136 -9.49 20.62 -11.44
C ARG A 136 -8.29 19.96 -12.10
N ALA A 137 -7.63 20.70 -12.97
CA ALA A 137 -6.41 20.26 -13.65
C ALA A 137 -5.22 21.20 -13.41
N GLU A 138 -5.37 22.25 -12.61
CA GLU A 138 -4.35 23.31 -12.41
C GLU A 138 -2.97 22.76 -12.00
N PHE A 139 -2.96 21.64 -11.28
CA PHE A 139 -1.75 21.00 -10.79
C PHE A 139 -0.85 20.51 -11.93
N VAL A 140 -1.39 20.22 -13.12
CA VAL A 140 -0.60 19.74 -14.27
C VAL A 140 0.31 20.79 -14.89
N ASP A 141 0.01 22.06 -14.64
CA ASP A 141 0.78 23.20 -15.15
C ASP A 141 1.99 23.55 -14.26
N GLY A 142 2.06 23.02 -13.04
CA GLY A 142 3.14 23.29 -12.08
C GLY A 142 4.18 22.17 -12.00
N LYS A 143 5.06 22.30 -11.00
CA LYS A 143 5.98 21.24 -10.58
C LYS A 143 5.24 20.20 -9.75
N MET A 144 5.70 18.96 -9.86
CA MET A 144 5.19 17.80 -9.15
C MET A 144 6.35 17.09 -8.47
N ILE A 145 6.24 16.81 -7.18
CA ILE A 145 7.21 15.98 -6.48
C ILE A 145 6.66 14.58 -6.28
N PHE A 146 7.54 13.59 -6.45
CA PHE A 146 7.30 12.24 -5.98
C PHE A 146 8.42 11.81 -5.03
N LEU A 147 8.09 11.67 -3.74
CA LEU A 147 9.00 11.13 -2.72
C LEU A 147 9.08 9.61 -2.91
N GLN A 148 10.20 9.16 -3.49
CA GLN A 148 10.38 7.79 -3.98
C GLN A 148 11.72 7.18 -3.59
N GLY A 149 11.84 5.86 -3.79
CA GLY A 149 13.10 5.15 -3.70
C GLY A 149 14.09 5.57 -4.78
N SER A 150 15.35 5.19 -4.61
CA SER A 150 16.41 5.50 -5.58
C SER A 150 16.10 4.91 -6.96
N PRO A 151 16.26 5.69 -8.06
CA PRO A 151 16.14 5.19 -9.44
C PRO A 151 17.35 4.38 -9.89
N VAL A 152 18.43 4.36 -9.09
CA VAL A 152 19.64 3.58 -9.35
C VAL A 152 19.30 2.09 -9.24
N LEU A 153 19.64 1.35 -10.30
CA LEU A 153 19.47 -0.09 -10.37
C LEU A 153 20.80 -0.78 -10.04
N ASP A 154 20.71 -1.88 -9.33
CA ASP A 154 21.80 -2.84 -9.22
C ASP A 154 21.83 -3.69 -10.49
N THR A 155 22.94 -3.62 -11.23
CA THR A 155 23.16 -4.35 -12.48
C THR A 155 24.24 -5.42 -12.36
N SER A 156 24.60 -5.82 -11.13
CA SER A 156 25.62 -6.85 -10.88
C SER A 156 25.14 -8.27 -11.20
N GLY A 157 23.82 -8.51 -11.11
CA GLY A 157 23.18 -9.79 -11.43
C GLY A 157 22.73 -9.91 -12.89
N ALA A 158 22.14 -11.06 -13.24
CA ALA A 158 21.65 -11.33 -14.58
C ALA A 158 20.43 -10.46 -14.98
N VAL A 159 19.64 -10.01 -14.00
CA VAL A 159 18.50 -9.11 -14.19
C VAL A 159 18.69 -7.86 -13.34
N PRO A 160 18.55 -6.65 -13.91
CA PRO A 160 18.64 -5.41 -13.15
C PRO A 160 17.64 -5.37 -11.99
N THR A 161 18.12 -5.03 -10.81
CA THR A 161 17.35 -5.08 -9.57
C THR A 161 17.19 -3.69 -8.97
N GLY A 162 16.00 -3.37 -8.45
CA GLY A 162 15.75 -2.07 -7.85
C GLY A 162 14.48 -2.02 -7.01
N ARG A 163 14.15 -0.84 -6.47
CA ARG A 163 12.86 -0.59 -5.80
C ARG A 163 11.81 -0.21 -6.84
N LEU A 164 10.56 -0.63 -6.65
CA LEU A 164 9.47 -0.36 -7.62
C LEU A 164 9.41 1.11 -8.06
N SER A 165 9.38 2.04 -7.10
CA SER A 165 9.24 3.46 -7.40
C SER A 165 10.44 4.02 -8.16
N GLY A 166 11.64 3.49 -7.93
CA GLY A 166 12.84 3.79 -8.71
C GLY A 166 12.80 3.22 -10.12
N ILE A 167 12.37 1.96 -10.28
CA ILE A 167 12.20 1.31 -11.59
C ILE A 167 11.21 2.11 -12.45
N VAL A 168 10.03 2.42 -11.90
CA VAL A 168 8.98 3.19 -12.62
C VAL A 168 9.48 4.59 -12.97
N ALA A 169 10.35 5.20 -12.15
CA ALA A 169 10.92 6.51 -12.43
C ALA A 169 11.73 6.55 -13.75
N ASN A 170 12.38 5.44 -14.12
CA ASN A 170 13.17 5.33 -15.36
C ASN A 170 12.29 5.25 -16.62
N HIS A 171 10.97 5.07 -16.47
CA HIS A 171 10.02 4.99 -17.58
C HIS A 171 9.13 6.21 -17.73
N VAL A 172 9.36 7.26 -16.93
CA VAL A 172 8.64 8.52 -17.09
C VAL A 172 9.08 9.20 -18.40
N PRO A 173 8.17 9.50 -19.34
CA PRO A 173 8.51 10.13 -20.61
C PRO A 173 9.26 11.46 -20.42
N ALA A 174 10.26 11.72 -21.27
CA ALA A 174 11.13 12.89 -21.15
C ALA A 174 10.38 14.23 -21.12
N TYR A 175 9.26 14.35 -21.84
CA TYR A 175 8.44 15.57 -21.85
C TYR A 175 7.75 15.85 -20.50
N LEU A 176 7.55 14.82 -19.66
CA LEU A 176 6.99 14.96 -18.30
C LEU A 176 8.07 15.23 -17.25
N LEU A 177 9.33 14.88 -17.51
CA LEU A 177 10.44 15.10 -16.58
C LEU A 177 10.67 16.59 -16.25
N LYS A 178 10.37 17.50 -17.18
CA LYS A 178 10.51 18.96 -16.97
C LYS A 178 9.66 19.49 -15.79
N ASN A 179 8.53 18.84 -15.51
CA ASN A 179 7.64 19.24 -14.42
C ASN A 179 7.90 18.42 -13.14
N ARG A 180 8.86 17.49 -13.14
CA ARG A 180 9.07 16.55 -12.05
C ARG A 180 10.25 16.95 -11.18
N LEU A 181 10.06 16.82 -9.88
CA LEU A 181 11.08 16.93 -8.85
C LEU A 181 11.06 15.66 -7.96
N PRO A 182 12.15 15.37 -7.25
CA PRO A 182 13.47 15.97 -7.42
C PRO A 182 14.18 15.43 -8.68
N GLY A 183 15.24 16.08 -9.12
CA GLY A 183 16.08 15.67 -10.25
C GLY A 183 16.80 14.35 -10.00
N LEU A 184 17.42 13.78 -11.05
CA LEU A 184 18.07 12.46 -10.97
C LEU A 184 19.17 12.40 -9.90
N ALA A 185 20.01 13.44 -9.80
CA ALA A 185 21.10 13.51 -8.82
C ALA A 185 20.57 13.41 -7.39
N THR A 186 19.64 14.29 -7.01
CA THR A 186 18.95 14.28 -5.71
C THR A 186 18.22 12.97 -5.46
N ASN A 187 17.54 12.42 -6.48
CA ASN A 187 16.82 11.15 -6.35
C ASN A 187 17.73 9.95 -6.09
N SER A 188 19.00 10.04 -6.50
CA SER A 188 20.00 8.96 -6.40
C SER A 188 20.78 8.96 -5.09
N ILE A 189 20.54 9.93 -4.19
CA ILE A 189 21.15 9.97 -2.86
C ILE A 189 20.72 8.73 -2.07
N PRO A 190 21.67 7.89 -1.59
CA PRO A 190 21.32 6.65 -0.88
C PRO A 190 20.77 6.87 0.52
N ASP A 191 21.35 7.80 1.27
CA ASP A 191 20.91 8.12 2.63
C ASP A 191 19.59 8.90 2.59
N TRP A 192 18.57 8.37 3.26
CA TRP A 192 17.22 8.90 3.17
C TRP A 192 17.09 10.30 3.76
N GLU A 193 17.73 10.56 4.90
CA GLU A 193 17.66 11.87 5.55
C GLU A 193 18.35 12.96 4.71
N THR A 194 19.58 12.68 4.28
CA THR A 194 20.34 13.55 3.36
C THR A 194 19.57 13.78 2.07
N LYS A 195 18.91 12.74 1.55
CA LYS A 195 18.06 12.86 0.37
C LYS A 195 16.91 13.83 0.61
N VAL A 196 16.20 13.72 1.73
CA VAL A 196 15.08 14.63 2.01
C VAL A 196 15.55 16.08 2.19
N ASP A 197 16.71 16.32 2.81
CA ASP A 197 17.28 17.67 2.90
C ASP A 197 17.59 18.25 1.51
N ALA A 198 18.21 17.46 0.63
CA ALA A 198 18.48 17.89 -0.75
C ALA A 198 17.19 18.15 -1.54
N ILE A 199 16.13 17.37 -1.29
CA ILE A 199 14.80 17.59 -1.87
C ILE A 199 14.21 18.92 -1.38
N VAL A 200 14.34 19.23 -0.09
CA VAL A 200 13.91 20.52 0.47
C VAL A 200 14.60 21.67 -0.26
N GLU A 201 15.93 21.63 -0.39
CA GLU A 201 16.67 22.68 -1.10
C GLU A 201 16.25 22.81 -2.57
N GLU A 202 16.02 21.69 -3.28
CA GLU A 202 15.63 21.72 -4.70
C GLU A 202 14.19 22.23 -4.91
N THR A 203 13.33 22.08 -3.90
CA THR A 203 11.91 22.45 -4.00
C THR A 203 11.62 23.87 -3.53
N ILE A 204 12.43 24.46 -2.65
CA ILE A 204 12.26 25.86 -2.24
C ILE A 204 12.31 26.78 -3.47
N GLY A 205 11.36 27.73 -3.54
CA GLY A 205 11.25 28.66 -4.67
C GLY A 205 10.63 28.05 -5.94
N GLN A 206 10.25 26.77 -5.94
CA GLN A 206 9.55 26.14 -7.06
C GLN A 206 8.03 26.31 -6.95
N ASP A 207 7.36 26.33 -8.10
CA ASP A 207 5.90 26.31 -8.20
C ASP A 207 5.34 24.89 -8.02
N LEU A 208 5.44 24.36 -6.80
CA LEU A 208 5.00 23.01 -6.48
C LEU A 208 3.47 22.95 -6.34
N ARG A 209 2.82 22.10 -7.13
CA ARG A 209 1.35 22.00 -7.16
C ARG A 209 0.80 20.61 -6.83
N LEU A 210 1.59 19.56 -7.09
CA LEU A 210 1.28 18.18 -6.72
C LEU A 210 2.40 17.61 -5.86
N ILE A 211 2.04 16.99 -4.75
CA ILE A 211 2.97 16.28 -3.86
C ILE A 211 2.49 14.85 -3.74
N SER A 212 3.39 13.89 -3.98
CA SER A 212 3.05 12.48 -3.92
C SER A 212 4.09 11.67 -3.17
N GLY A 213 3.63 10.69 -2.40
CA GLY A 213 4.50 9.82 -1.62
C GLY A 213 3.72 9.09 -0.52
N ILE A 214 4.44 8.30 0.28
CA ILE A 214 3.87 7.72 1.49
C ILE A 214 3.64 8.84 2.52
N PRO A 215 2.45 8.94 3.15
CA PRO A 215 2.11 9.97 4.13
C PRO A 215 3.22 10.30 5.14
N ALA A 216 3.79 9.29 5.81
CA ALA A 216 4.86 9.48 6.79
C ALA A 216 6.11 10.19 6.20
N TRP A 217 6.50 9.88 4.97
CA TRP A 217 7.65 10.53 4.32
C TRP A 217 7.34 11.96 3.92
N VAL A 218 6.11 12.20 3.47
CA VAL A 218 5.65 13.53 3.07
C VAL A 218 5.55 14.43 4.30
N GLN A 219 5.09 13.89 5.43
CA GLN A 219 5.13 14.58 6.72
C GLN A 219 6.56 14.99 7.09
N MET A 220 7.52 14.06 7.02
CA MET A 220 8.93 14.37 7.31
C MET A 220 9.49 15.45 6.38
N TYR A 221 9.15 15.39 5.08
CA TYR A 221 9.52 16.42 4.11
C TYR A 221 8.92 17.79 4.48
N PHE A 222 7.64 17.85 4.88
CA PHE A 222 7.00 19.09 5.33
C PHE A 222 7.66 19.65 6.59
N GLU A 223 7.95 18.81 7.58
CA GLU A 223 8.60 19.24 8.82
C GLU A 223 9.99 19.83 8.55
N ARG A 224 10.80 19.17 7.71
CA ARG A 224 12.11 19.69 7.30
C ARG A 224 12.00 20.97 6.45
N LEU A 225 11.01 21.05 5.55
CA LEU A 225 10.74 22.24 4.74
C LEU A 225 10.39 23.46 5.60
N LEU A 226 9.51 23.29 6.59
CA LEU A 226 9.10 24.38 7.49
C LEU A 226 10.23 24.79 8.42
N ALA A 227 10.98 23.83 8.97
CA ALA A 227 12.17 24.13 9.77
C ALA A 227 13.22 24.91 8.98
N ARG A 228 13.42 24.57 7.69
CA ARG A 228 14.38 25.23 6.81
C ARG A 228 13.94 26.63 6.37
N THR A 229 12.65 26.84 6.12
CA THR A 229 12.12 28.10 5.58
C THR A 229 11.64 29.08 6.65
N GLY A 230 11.38 28.60 7.87
CA GLY A 230 10.79 29.39 8.96
C GLY A 230 9.33 29.80 8.71
N LYS A 231 8.65 29.20 7.72
CA LYS A 231 7.24 29.44 7.41
C LYS A 231 6.34 28.67 8.36
N ALA A 232 5.12 29.18 8.57
CA ALA A 232 4.19 28.55 9.51
C ALA A 232 3.57 27.26 8.93
N ASN A 233 3.39 27.19 7.62
CA ASN A 233 2.76 26.06 6.93
C ASN A 233 3.21 25.93 5.46
N VAL A 234 2.93 24.78 4.84
CA VAL A 234 3.40 24.47 3.47
C VAL A 234 2.76 25.39 2.43
N LEU A 235 1.53 25.85 2.63
CA LEU A 235 0.88 26.78 1.68
C LEU A 235 1.55 28.17 1.65
N GLU A 236 2.23 28.59 2.71
CA GLU A 236 3.09 29.79 2.66
C GLU A 236 4.36 29.58 1.83
N VAL A 237 4.86 28.35 1.72
CA VAL A 237 6.02 28.00 0.88
C VAL A 237 5.57 27.76 -0.56
N PHE A 238 4.46 27.04 -0.75
CA PHE A 238 3.90 26.65 -2.05
C PHE A 238 2.42 27.05 -2.16
N PRO A 239 2.12 28.32 -2.50
CA PRO A 239 0.75 28.84 -2.52
C PRO A 239 -0.21 28.15 -3.51
N ARG A 240 0.32 27.39 -4.47
CA ARG A 240 -0.46 26.65 -5.49
C ARG A 240 -0.47 25.13 -5.28
N PHE A 241 0.03 24.65 -4.14
CA PHE A 241 -0.13 23.26 -3.75
C PHE A 241 -1.62 22.91 -3.64
N SER A 242 -2.07 21.97 -4.47
CA SER A 242 -3.51 21.75 -4.69
C SER A 242 -3.92 20.29 -4.81
N LEU A 243 -2.98 19.35 -4.82
CA LEU A 243 -3.27 17.92 -4.87
C LEU A 243 -2.22 17.08 -4.14
N PHE A 244 -2.66 16.31 -3.15
CA PHE A 244 -1.86 15.29 -2.49
C PHE A 244 -2.18 13.90 -3.03
N VAL A 245 -1.18 13.11 -3.44
CA VAL A 245 -1.41 11.73 -3.95
C VAL A 245 -0.64 10.73 -3.11
N TYR A 246 -1.35 9.81 -2.47
CA TYR A 246 -0.77 8.91 -1.49
C TYR A 246 -1.07 7.45 -1.79
N GLY A 247 -0.30 6.57 -1.17
CA GLY A 247 -0.55 5.14 -1.23
C GLY A 247 0.37 4.37 -0.28
N GLY A 248 0.06 3.09 -0.10
CA GLY A 248 0.85 2.17 0.70
C GLY A 248 0.59 2.19 2.20
N VAL A 249 -0.03 3.23 2.78
CA VAL A 249 -0.55 3.23 4.15
C VAL A 249 -1.86 4.00 4.21
N ASN A 250 -2.68 3.71 5.21
CA ASN A 250 -3.89 4.46 5.49
C ASN A 250 -3.54 5.93 5.81
N TYR A 251 -4.17 6.87 5.11
CA TYR A 251 -3.96 8.31 5.33
C TYR A 251 -4.75 8.85 6.52
N GLY A 252 -5.82 8.15 6.95
CA GLY A 252 -6.69 8.57 8.06
C GLY A 252 -5.93 9.05 9.30
N PRO A 253 -5.02 8.25 9.86
CA PRO A 253 -4.23 8.63 11.04
C PRO A 253 -3.32 9.84 10.82
N TYR A 254 -2.78 10.03 9.61
CA TYR A 254 -1.86 11.13 9.30
C TYR A 254 -2.58 12.43 8.94
N ARG A 255 -3.88 12.38 8.62
CA ARG A 255 -4.63 13.52 8.06
C ARG A 255 -4.59 14.77 8.97
N PRO A 256 -4.87 14.72 10.28
CA PRO A 256 -4.88 15.93 11.11
C PRO A 256 -3.52 16.64 11.12
N ARG A 257 -2.44 15.86 11.31
CA ARG A 257 -1.07 16.38 11.30
C ARG A 257 -0.68 16.95 9.95
N MET A 258 -1.04 16.25 8.87
CA MET A 258 -0.77 16.69 7.51
C MET A 258 -1.52 17.98 7.18
N GLU A 259 -2.81 18.10 7.52
CA GLU A 259 -3.58 19.33 7.29
C GLU A 259 -3.05 20.51 8.13
N ALA A 260 -2.59 20.26 9.36
CA ALA A 260 -1.92 21.28 10.18
C ALA A 260 -0.60 21.76 9.56
N LEU A 261 0.27 20.84 9.10
CA LEU A 261 1.51 21.19 8.41
C LEU A 261 1.24 21.92 7.09
N ILE A 262 0.20 21.50 6.36
CA ILE A 262 -0.19 22.13 5.10
C ILE A 262 -0.74 23.54 5.32
N GLY A 263 -1.47 23.75 6.42
CA GLY A 263 -2.19 24.99 6.75
C GLY A 263 -3.65 25.00 6.25
N ALA A 264 -4.08 23.94 5.55
CA ALA A 264 -5.46 23.73 5.13
C ALA A 264 -5.69 22.28 4.69
N SER A 265 -6.97 21.91 4.50
CA SER A 265 -7.30 20.66 3.81
C SER A 265 -7.08 20.81 2.29
N VAL A 266 -6.27 19.92 1.74
CA VAL A 266 -5.96 19.83 0.30
C VAL A 266 -6.60 18.56 -0.26
N PRO A 267 -7.21 18.60 -1.47
CA PRO A 267 -7.74 17.40 -2.12
C PRO A 267 -6.67 16.30 -2.18
N SER A 268 -7.09 15.08 -1.87
CA SER A 268 -6.22 13.92 -1.94
C SER A 268 -6.74 12.82 -2.87
N VAL A 269 -5.83 12.00 -3.39
CA VAL A 269 -6.11 10.82 -4.21
C VAL A 269 -5.35 9.64 -3.67
N GLU A 270 -6.08 8.60 -3.31
CA GLU A 270 -5.53 7.33 -2.84
C GLU A 270 -5.18 6.38 -3.98
N LEU A 271 -4.02 5.75 -3.86
CA LEU A 271 -3.54 4.70 -4.75
C LEU A 271 -3.31 3.42 -3.93
N PHE A 272 -3.59 2.27 -4.54
CA PHE A 272 -3.23 0.96 -4.00
C PHE A 272 -2.21 0.25 -4.92
N PRO A 273 -0.93 0.67 -4.90
CA PRO A 273 0.15 -0.01 -5.60
C PRO A 273 0.79 -1.09 -4.72
N ALA A 274 1.21 -2.18 -5.35
CA ALA A 274 2.12 -3.19 -4.79
C ALA A 274 3.27 -3.46 -5.78
N SER A 275 4.32 -4.11 -5.31
CA SER A 275 5.43 -4.55 -6.17
C SER A 275 5.00 -5.58 -7.19
N GLU A 276 3.97 -6.35 -6.85
CA GLU A 276 3.33 -7.39 -7.65
C GLU A 276 2.35 -6.83 -8.69
N GLY A 277 1.92 -5.57 -8.54
CA GLY A 277 0.97 -4.92 -9.45
C GLY A 277 0.33 -3.67 -8.86
N PHE A 278 -0.16 -2.79 -9.73
CA PHE A 278 -1.03 -1.67 -9.37
C PHE A 278 -2.47 -2.16 -9.30
N ILE A 279 -3.00 -2.24 -8.08
CA ILE A 279 -4.21 -2.99 -7.77
C ILE A 279 -5.46 -2.12 -7.99
N ALA A 280 -5.49 -0.92 -7.41
CA ALA A 280 -6.65 -0.03 -7.46
C ALA A 280 -6.29 1.44 -7.23
N TYR A 281 -7.24 2.33 -7.49
CA TYR A 281 -7.10 3.77 -7.22
C TYR A 281 -8.45 4.44 -6.94
N GLN A 282 -8.39 5.60 -6.29
CA GLN A 282 -9.55 6.43 -6.03
C GLN A 282 -9.94 7.21 -7.30
N ASP A 283 -11.10 6.87 -7.88
CA ASP A 283 -11.74 7.64 -8.96
C ASP A 283 -12.89 8.53 -8.45
N GLN A 284 -13.50 8.18 -7.31
CA GLN A 284 -14.60 8.93 -6.68
C GLN A 284 -14.15 9.78 -5.48
N GLY A 285 -15.12 10.24 -4.68
CA GLY A 285 -14.85 10.97 -3.43
C GLY A 285 -14.17 10.09 -2.38
N PRO A 286 -13.62 10.69 -1.30
CA PRO A 286 -13.11 9.93 -0.16
C PRO A 286 -14.21 9.02 0.44
N GLY A 287 -13.85 7.80 0.86
CA GLY A 287 -14.76 6.85 1.50
C GLY A 287 -15.61 5.99 0.56
N GLU A 288 -15.66 6.29 -0.74
CA GLU A 288 -16.44 5.55 -1.76
C GLU A 288 -15.78 4.23 -2.20
N GLY A 289 -14.57 3.93 -1.73
CA GLY A 289 -13.78 2.77 -2.15
C GLY A 289 -12.96 3.00 -3.43
N LEU A 290 -11.94 2.15 -3.60
CA LEU A 290 -11.00 2.19 -4.72
C LEU A 290 -11.52 1.35 -5.89
N LEU A 291 -11.36 1.86 -7.10
CA LEU A 291 -11.67 1.17 -8.34
C LEU A 291 -10.52 0.21 -8.71
N PRO A 292 -10.75 -1.12 -8.78
CA PRO A 292 -9.73 -2.08 -9.18
C PRO A 292 -9.34 -1.92 -10.66
N VAL A 293 -8.08 -2.18 -10.97
CA VAL A 293 -7.54 -2.16 -12.34
C VAL A 293 -7.77 -3.51 -13.02
N LEU A 294 -8.98 -3.74 -13.52
CA LEU A 294 -9.41 -5.06 -14.04
C LEU A 294 -8.87 -5.44 -15.42
N ASP A 295 -8.22 -4.53 -16.15
CA ASP A 295 -7.93 -4.67 -17.58
C ASP A 295 -6.44 -4.53 -17.94
N LYS A 296 -5.55 -4.64 -16.94
CA LYS A 296 -4.10 -4.42 -17.10
C LYS A 296 -3.28 -5.60 -16.61
N GLY A 297 -3.58 -6.79 -17.14
CA GLY A 297 -2.70 -7.96 -17.02
C GLY A 297 -2.67 -8.62 -15.64
N ILE A 298 -3.66 -8.35 -14.80
CA ILE A 298 -3.86 -9.00 -13.51
C ILE A 298 -5.26 -9.59 -13.50
N TYR A 299 -5.35 -10.90 -13.30
CA TYR A 299 -6.58 -11.59 -12.92
C TYR A 299 -6.60 -11.75 -11.40
N PHE A 300 -7.70 -11.36 -10.78
CA PHE A 300 -7.89 -11.32 -9.33
C PHE A 300 -8.69 -12.51 -8.85
N GLY A 301 -8.15 -13.24 -7.87
CA GLY A 301 -8.88 -14.15 -7.02
C GLY A 301 -9.09 -13.55 -5.62
N PHE A 302 -10.14 -13.99 -4.95
CA PHE A 302 -10.58 -13.45 -3.65
C PHE A 302 -10.76 -14.60 -2.66
N LEU A 303 -9.83 -14.75 -1.72
CA LEU A 303 -9.90 -15.81 -0.72
C LEU A 303 -10.71 -15.32 0.50
N PRO A 304 -11.88 -15.89 0.83
CA PRO A 304 -12.66 -15.45 1.98
C PRO A 304 -11.92 -15.74 3.29
N MET A 305 -11.87 -14.75 4.19
CA MET A 305 -11.08 -14.86 5.44
C MET A 305 -11.56 -15.94 6.42
N HIS A 306 -12.82 -16.37 6.33
CA HIS A 306 -13.44 -17.35 7.25
C HIS A 306 -13.89 -18.64 6.56
N ALA A 307 -13.49 -18.90 5.32
CA ALA A 307 -13.86 -20.13 4.62
C ALA A 307 -12.99 -21.31 5.07
N ALA A 308 -13.64 -22.45 5.36
CA ALA A 308 -12.94 -23.69 5.68
C ALA A 308 -12.14 -24.24 4.48
N ASP A 309 -12.67 -24.04 3.27
CA ASP A 309 -11.97 -24.36 2.02
C ASP A 309 -11.19 -23.12 1.55
N ARG A 310 -9.87 -23.24 1.40
CA ARG A 310 -9.00 -22.12 0.99
C ARG A 310 -8.98 -21.96 -0.54
N LYS A 311 -10.15 -21.85 -1.16
CA LYS A 311 -10.27 -21.64 -2.61
C LYS A 311 -10.54 -20.17 -2.94
N PRO A 312 -9.77 -19.57 -3.86
CA PRO A 312 -10.04 -18.22 -4.33
C PRO A 312 -11.37 -18.19 -5.11
N LEU A 313 -12.21 -17.22 -4.78
CA LEU A 313 -13.39 -16.87 -5.55
C LEU A 313 -13.01 -15.95 -6.72
N SER A 314 -13.81 -15.98 -7.77
CA SER A 314 -13.78 -15.02 -8.88
C SER A 314 -14.50 -13.72 -8.49
N ILE A 315 -14.46 -12.70 -9.36
CA ILE A 315 -15.03 -11.38 -9.06
C ILE A 315 -16.57 -11.36 -9.00
N ASP A 316 -17.26 -12.31 -9.62
CA ASP A 316 -18.72 -12.46 -9.55
C ASP A 316 -19.20 -13.20 -8.29
N GLU A 317 -18.30 -13.88 -7.61
CA GLU A 317 -18.61 -14.66 -6.40
C GLU A 317 -18.40 -13.85 -5.11
N VAL A 318 -17.91 -12.61 -5.20
CA VAL A 318 -17.68 -11.74 -4.03
C VAL A 318 -18.95 -11.00 -3.60
N GLU A 319 -19.03 -10.71 -2.31
CA GLU A 319 -20.17 -10.03 -1.68
C GLU A 319 -19.73 -8.73 -1.02
N VAL A 320 -20.63 -7.74 -1.04
CA VAL A 320 -20.43 -6.47 -0.32
C VAL A 320 -20.32 -6.76 1.18
N GLY A 321 -19.38 -6.10 1.85
CA GLY A 321 -19.19 -6.21 3.28
C GLY A 321 -18.34 -7.40 3.74
N LYS A 322 -18.07 -8.38 2.88
CA LYS A 322 -17.19 -9.52 3.21
C LYS A 322 -15.72 -9.21 2.96
N HIS A 323 -14.85 -9.83 3.78
CA HIS A 323 -13.41 -9.67 3.73
C HIS A 323 -12.74 -10.79 2.92
N TYR A 324 -11.85 -10.39 2.02
CA TYR A 324 -11.14 -11.28 1.12
C TYR A 324 -9.64 -10.96 1.10
N ALA A 325 -8.80 -11.98 1.23
CA ALA A 325 -7.39 -11.86 0.88
C ALA A 325 -7.24 -11.85 -0.64
N LEU A 326 -6.39 -10.97 -1.17
CA LEU A 326 -6.14 -10.87 -2.60
C LEU A 326 -5.19 -11.95 -3.09
N VAL A 327 -5.61 -12.64 -4.15
CA VAL A 327 -4.83 -13.63 -4.90
C VAL A 327 -4.59 -13.11 -6.31
N LEU A 328 -3.33 -13.10 -6.75
CA LEU A 328 -2.92 -12.51 -8.02
C LEU A 328 -2.46 -13.57 -9.01
N TYR A 329 -2.95 -13.41 -10.24
CA TYR A 329 -2.46 -14.08 -11.43
C TYR A 329 -2.06 -13.00 -12.41
N THR A 330 -0.76 -12.85 -12.67
CA THR A 330 -0.22 -11.65 -13.33
C THR A 330 0.59 -12.00 -14.57
N ASN A 331 0.61 -11.06 -15.51
CA ASN A 331 1.53 -11.07 -16.64
C ASN A 331 2.99 -10.74 -16.26
N ALA A 332 3.29 -10.70 -14.96
CA ALA A 332 4.64 -10.72 -14.41
C ALA A 332 5.12 -12.14 -14.06
N GLY A 333 4.23 -13.15 -14.17
CA GLY A 333 4.53 -14.53 -13.84
C GLY A 333 4.20 -14.93 -12.39
N LEU A 334 3.43 -14.12 -11.67
CA LEU A 334 2.89 -14.55 -10.37
C LEU A 334 1.60 -15.33 -10.64
N TRP A 335 1.53 -16.57 -10.19
CA TRP A 335 0.41 -17.47 -10.44
C TRP A 335 -0.13 -18.02 -9.11
N GLY A 336 -1.38 -17.70 -8.77
CA GLY A 336 -1.98 -18.08 -7.49
C GLY A 336 -1.31 -17.41 -6.29
N TYR A 337 -0.74 -16.22 -6.49
CA TYR A 337 0.08 -15.55 -5.48
C TYR A 337 -0.78 -14.79 -4.47
N GLU A 338 -0.73 -15.18 -3.20
CA GLU A 338 -1.34 -14.44 -2.11
C GLU A 338 -0.55 -13.15 -1.85
N LEU A 339 -1.14 -12.01 -2.22
CA LEU A 339 -0.52 -10.70 -2.04
C LEU A 339 -0.27 -10.38 -0.56
N GLY A 340 -1.21 -10.84 0.27
CA GLY A 340 -1.20 -10.64 1.71
C GLY A 340 -1.92 -9.37 2.16
N ASP A 341 -2.57 -8.64 1.27
CA ASP A 341 -3.51 -7.56 1.62
C ASP A 341 -4.95 -8.10 1.66
N VAL A 342 -5.76 -7.60 2.60
CA VAL A 342 -7.18 -7.94 2.76
C VAL A 342 -8.01 -6.76 2.29
N VAL A 343 -9.06 -7.06 1.53
CA VAL A 343 -9.98 -6.08 0.98
C VAL A 343 -11.42 -6.43 1.31
N ARG A 344 -12.27 -5.41 1.30
CA ARG A 344 -13.72 -5.54 1.44
C ARG A 344 -14.42 -4.76 0.34
N PHE A 345 -15.39 -5.39 -0.32
CA PHE A 345 -16.18 -4.72 -1.34
C PHE A 345 -17.24 -3.80 -0.71
N VAL A 346 -17.37 -2.59 -1.27
CA VAL A 346 -18.43 -1.62 -0.93
C VAL A 346 -19.41 -1.41 -2.08
N SER A 347 -19.04 -1.83 -3.29
CA SER A 347 -19.90 -1.90 -4.48
C SER A 347 -19.41 -3.04 -5.37
N LEU A 348 -20.31 -3.63 -6.16
CA LEU A 348 -19.99 -4.67 -7.15
C LEU A 348 -20.14 -4.18 -8.60
N SER A 349 -20.84 -3.06 -8.85
CA SER A 349 -21.03 -2.50 -10.20
C SER A 349 -20.99 -0.95 -10.22
N PRO A 350 -19.87 -0.34 -10.66
CA PRO A 350 -18.57 -1.00 -10.82
C PRO A 350 -18.07 -1.51 -9.46
N PRO A 351 -17.19 -2.52 -9.43
CA PRO A 351 -16.63 -3.02 -8.20
C PRO A 351 -15.80 -1.94 -7.51
N ARG A 352 -15.93 -1.83 -6.19
CA ARG A 352 -15.17 -0.90 -5.35
C ARG A 352 -14.74 -1.60 -4.09
N MET A 353 -13.49 -1.42 -3.70
CA MET A 353 -12.94 -2.07 -2.53
C MET A 353 -12.20 -1.11 -1.61
N LEU A 354 -12.27 -1.39 -0.31
CA LEU A 354 -11.45 -0.79 0.73
C LEU A 354 -10.36 -1.77 1.12
N VAL A 355 -9.17 -1.27 1.42
CA VAL A 355 -8.10 -2.08 2.01
C VAL A 355 -8.32 -2.08 3.52
N THR A 356 -8.54 -3.26 4.09
CA THR A 356 -8.93 -3.45 5.50
C THR A 356 -7.78 -3.97 6.37
N GLY A 357 -6.66 -4.35 5.75
CA GLY A 357 -5.46 -4.75 6.47
C GLY A 357 -4.60 -5.71 5.65
N ARG A 358 -3.85 -6.57 6.37
CA ARG A 358 -3.03 -7.62 5.77
C ARG A 358 -3.29 -8.99 6.41
N THR A 359 -3.12 -10.05 5.63
CA THR A 359 -3.25 -11.45 6.06
C THR A 359 -2.20 -11.88 7.08
N ARG A 360 -1.14 -11.11 7.30
CA ARG A 360 -0.16 -11.36 8.39
C ARG A 360 -0.20 -10.31 9.49
N HIS A 361 -1.03 -9.28 9.32
CA HIS A 361 -1.27 -8.22 10.31
C HIS A 361 -2.71 -8.35 10.81
N PHE A 362 -3.00 -9.54 11.31
CA PHE A 362 -4.04 -9.77 12.27
C PHE A 362 -3.38 -10.30 13.54
N THR A 363 -3.92 -9.97 14.71
CA THR A 363 -3.60 -10.67 15.96
C THR A 363 -4.70 -11.70 16.16
N SER A 364 -4.33 -12.97 16.07
CA SER A 364 -5.15 -14.10 16.49
C SER A 364 -4.40 -14.94 17.52
N ALA A 365 -3.48 -14.30 18.26
CA ALA A 365 -2.72 -14.93 19.32
C ALA A 365 -3.64 -15.57 20.39
N PHE A 366 -4.90 -15.11 20.47
CA PHE A 366 -5.93 -15.58 21.39
C PHE A 366 -7.20 -16.09 20.67
N GLY A 367 -7.21 -16.15 19.33
CA GLY A 367 -8.36 -16.60 18.52
C GLY A 367 -9.34 -15.49 18.09
N GLU A 368 -9.00 -14.23 18.30
CA GLU A 368 -9.86 -13.05 18.07
C GLU A 368 -9.83 -12.48 16.65
N HIS A 369 -8.79 -12.81 15.87
CA HIS A 369 -8.60 -12.33 14.51
C HIS A 369 -8.72 -10.80 14.34
N VAL A 370 -8.21 -10.03 15.30
CA VAL A 370 -8.22 -8.56 15.24
C VAL A 370 -7.40 -8.09 14.05
N ILE A 371 -7.96 -7.23 13.19
CA ILE A 371 -7.29 -6.71 11.98
C ILE A 371 -6.85 -5.26 12.13
N ALA A 372 -5.95 -4.82 11.24
CA ALA A 372 -5.43 -3.45 11.25
C ALA A 372 -6.51 -2.37 11.20
N GLU A 373 -7.56 -2.53 10.37
CA GLU A 373 -8.69 -1.58 10.31
C GLU A 373 -9.39 -1.42 11.67
N GLU A 374 -9.55 -2.50 12.43
CA GLU A 374 -10.22 -2.47 13.73
C GLU A 374 -9.35 -1.75 14.77
N VAL A 375 -8.05 -2.03 14.76
CA VAL A 375 -7.06 -1.39 15.64
C VAL A 375 -6.93 0.10 15.32
N GLU A 376 -6.74 0.46 14.05
CA GLU A 376 -6.64 1.86 13.62
C GLU A 376 -7.95 2.61 13.89
N GLY A 377 -9.09 1.98 13.64
CA GLY A 377 -10.40 2.55 13.91
C GLY A 377 -10.68 2.75 15.41
N ALA A 378 -10.26 1.82 16.26
CA ALA A 378 -10.39 1.94 17.71
C ALA A 378 -9.49 3.07 18.25
N LEU A 379 -8.26 3.16 17.74
CA LEU A 379 -7.33 4.24 18.10
C LEU A 379 -7.87 5.61 17.68
N GLN A 380 -8.40 5.72 16.46
CA GLN A 380 -8.98 6.96 15.97
C GLN A 380 -10.14 7.44 16.85
N GLU A 381 -10.98 6.52 17.35
CA GLU A 381 -12.07 6.85 18.26
C GLU A 381 -11.55 7.33 19.63
N ALA A 382 -10.54 6.65 20.18
CA ALA A 382 -9.91 7.07 21.44
C ALA A 382 -9.25 8.44 21.35
N VAL A 383 -8.50 8.70 20.27
CA VAL A 383 -7.87 10.01 19.98
C VAL A 383 -8.92 11.10 19.78
N GLY A 384 -10.08 10.77 19.20
CA GLY A 384 -11.19 11.71 19.04
C GLY A 384 -11.91 12.06 20.35
N ALA A 385 -11.86 11.17 21.34
CA ALA A 385 -12.55 11.34 22.61
C ALA A 385 -11.67 11.95 23.72
N VAL A 386 -10.37 11.67 23.71
CA VAL A 386 -9.40 12.17 24.70
C VAL A 386 -8.32 12.96 23.96
N PRO A 387 -8.14 14.26 24.25
CA PRO A 387 -7.14 15.10 23.58
C PRO A 387 -5.73 14.50 23.71
N CYS A 388 -5.17 14.07 22.57
CA CYS A 388 -3.78 13.61 22.44
C CYS A 388 -3.38 13.59 20.96
N GLU A 389 -2.10 13.38 20.69
CA GLU A 389 -1.59 13.16 19.33
C GLU A 389 -0.71 11.91 19.31
N VAL A 390 -1.02 10.97 18.41
CA VAL A 390 -0.22 9.75 18.21
C VAL A 390 0.72 9.96 17.02
N ALA A 391 2.02 9.75 17.23
CA ALA A 391 3.04 9.82 16.19
C ALA A 391 3.20 8.48 15.45
N GLU A 392 3.27 7.38 16.19
CA GLU A 392 3.41 6.02 15.65
C GLU A 392 2.92 4.99 16.68
N PHE A 393 2.46 3.83 16.22
CA PHE A 393 2.05 2.77 17.13
C PHE A 393 2.11 1.36 16.52
N THR A 394 2.18 0.36 17.41
CA THR A 394 2.00 -1.06 17.08
C THR A 394 1.32 -1.80 18.24
N VAL A 395 0.60 -2.88 17.93
CA VAL A 395 -0.03 -3.76 18.92
C VAL A 395 0.64 -5.13 18.90
N ALA A 396 1.01 -5.63 20.08
CA ALA A 396 1.59 -6.96 20.22
C ALA A 396 0.87 -7.75 21.32
N PRO A 397 0.77 -9.08 21.19
CA PRO A 397 0.26 -9.93 22.25
C PRO A 397 1.27 -10.06 23.39
N GLN A 398 0.77 -10.12 24.61
CA GLN A 398 1.49 -10.61 25.77
C GLN A 398 0.84 -11.90 26.23
N LEU A 399 1.42 -13.04 25.82
CA LEU A 399 0.88 -14.38 26.07
C LEU A 399 1.11 -14.84 27.51
N THR A 400 2.31 -14.56 28.03
CA THR A 400 2.75 -15.03 29.36
C THR A 400 3.28 -13.84 30.16
N PRO A 401 2.39 -13.08 30.80
CA PRO A 401 2.79 -11.96 31.64
C PRO A 401 3.71 -12.40 32.80
N GLU A 402 4.77 -11.63 33.07
CA GLU A 402 5.69 -11.89 34.18
C GLU A 402 5.02 -11.76 35.56
N ASP A 403 3.94 -10.97 35.64
CA ASP A 403 3.12 -10.80 36.83
C ASP A 403 2.18 -12.00 37.11
N GLY A 404 2.24 -13.05 36.28
CA GLY A 404 1.36 -14.22 36.36
C GLY A 404 -0.11 -13.93 36.01
N GLY A 405 -0.41 -12.74 35.48
CA GLY A 405 -1.75 -12.33 35.08
C GLY A 405 -2.23 -12.98 33.77
N LEU A 406 -3.49 -12.68 33.41
CA LEU A 406 -4.06 -13.08 32.13
C LEU A 406 -3.37 -12.37 30.96
N ALA A 407 -3.36 -13.07 29.82
CA ALA A 407 -2.84 -12.52 28.59
C ALA A 407 -3.59 -11.26 28.14
N ARG A 408 -2.95 -10.46 27.29
CA ARG A 408 -3.47 -9.14 26.88
C ARG A 408 -2.91 -8.67 25.55
N HIS A 409 -3.52 -7.61 25.04
CA HIS A 409 -2.91 -6.75 24.02
C HIS A 409 -2.09 -5.66 24.69
N GLU A 410 -0.84 -5.51 24.28
CA GLU A 410 -0.02 -4.34 24.60
C GLU A 410 -0.01 -3.39 23.42
N TRP A 411 -0.46 -2.16 23.66
CA TRP A 411 -0.50 -1.08 22.70
C TRP A 411 0.70 -0.19 22.91
N HIS A 412 1.71 -0.38 22.07
CA HIS A 412 2.95 0.39 22.09
C HIS A 412 2.72 1.67 21.28
N ILE A 413 2.60 2.81 21.96
CA ILE A 413 2.20 4.08 21.34
C ILE A 413 3.25 5.15 21.62
N GLU A 414 3.80 5.73 20.56
CA GLU A 414 4.59 6.96 20.62
C GLU A 414 3.64 8.14 20.48
N PHE A 415 3.49 8.92 21.55
CA PHE A 415 2.68 10.13 21.54
C PHE A 415 3.51 11.33 21.11
N ALA A 416 3.00 12.13 20.18
CA ALA A 416 3.50 13.49 19.94
C ALA A 416 3.02 14.44 21.05
N SER A 417 1.80 14.22 21.56
CA SER A 417 1.25 14.84 22.76
C SER A 417 0.51 13.77 23.56
N GLU A 418 0.91 13.56 24.81
CA GLU A 418 0.28 12.54 25.66
C GLU A 418 -1.15 12.94 26.07
N PRO A 419 -2.06 11.97 26.26
CA PRO A 419 -3.36 12.24 26.86
C PRO A 419 -3.22 12.61 28.34
N ASP A 420 -4.00 13.60 28.78
CA ASP A 420 -4.05 14.02 30.19
C ASP A 420 -4.54 12.88 31.11
N ASP A 421 -5.46 12.04 30.61
CA ASP A 421 -5.96 10.85 31.30
C ASP A 421 -5.71 9.58 30.46
N LYS A 422 -4.58 8.92 30.75
CA LYS A 422 -4.18 7.66 30.12
C LYS A 422 -5.14 6.51 30.42
N ALA A 423 -5.77 6.50 31.60
CA ALA A 423 -6.70 5.43 31.98
C ALA A 423 -8.02 5.55 31.21
N ALA A 424 -8.54 6.78 31.06
CA ALA A 424 -9.69 7.04 30.21
C ALA A 424 -9.39 6.70 28.73
N PHE A 425 -8.22 7.09 28.22
CA PHE A 425 -7.80 6.73 26.86
C PHE A 425 -7.76 5.21 26.66
N ALA A 426 -7.11 4.47 27.57
CA ALA A 426 -7.02 3.01 27.50
C ALA A 426 -8.41 2.36 27.51
N LYS A 427 -9.30 2.83 28.38
CA LYS A 427 -10.67 2.32 28.50
C LYS A 427 -11.48 2.54 27.22
N ILE A 428 -11.45 3.75 26.67
CA ILE A 428 -12.19 4.07 25.44
C ILE A 428 -11.65 3.25 24.27
N LEU A 429 -10.33 3.10 24.19
CA LEU A 429 -9.67 2.29 23.17
C LEU A 429 -10.12 0.82 23.25
N ASP A 430 -10.18 0.26 24.45
CA ASP A 430 -10.58 -1.12 24.70
C ASP A 430 -12.04 -1.36 24.31
N GLU A 431 -12.94 -0.49 24.76
CA GLU A 431 -14.36 -0.54 24.41
C GLU A 431 -14.58 -0.36 22.89
N ALA A 432 -13.80 0.53 22.26
CA ALA A 432 -13.86 0.76 20.82
C ALA A 432 -13.41 -0.47 20.02
N LEU A 433 -12.39 -1.20 20.50
CA LEU A 433 -11.96 -2.46 19.90
C LEU A 433 -13.01 -3.57 20.10
N GLN A 434 -13.56 -3.70 21.31
CA GLN A 434 -14.63 -4.66 21.61
C GLN A 434 -15.89 -4.44 20.76
N ARG A 435 -16.23 -3.19 20.43
CA ARG A 435 -17.35 -2.88 19.53
C ARG A 435 -17.09 -3.32 18.08
N ARG A 436 -15.83 -3.25 17.63
CA ARG A 436 -15.41 -3.56 16.26
C ARG A 436 -15.20 -5.05 16.05
N ASN A 437 -14.66 -5.74 17.05
CA ASN A 437 -14.34 -7.15 16.99
C ASN A 437 -15.12 -7.96 18.05
N PRO A 438 -16.21 -8.65 17.65
CA PRO A 438 -17.01 -9.46 18.57
C PRO A 438 -16.23 -10.59 19.25
N TYR A 439 -15.24 -11.20 18.58
CA TYR A 439 -14.43 -12.27 19.18
C TYR A 439 -13.53 -11.72 20.29
N TYR A 440 -12.89 -10.57 20.09
CA TYR A 440 -12.12 -9.88 21.11
C TYR A 440 -12.99 -9.56 22.34
N ARG A 441 -14.20 -9.03 22.13
CA ARG A 441 -15.17 -8.80 23.21
C ARG A 441 -15.52 -10.08 23.96
N ASP A 442 -15.72 -11.19 23.26
CA ASP A 442 -16.06 -12.47 23.88
C ASP A 442 -14.88 -13.00 24.71
N LEU A 443 -13.62 -12.80 24.27
CA LEU A 443 -12.43 -13.15 25.06
C LEU A 443 -12.26 -12.29 26.32
N ILE A 444 -12.57 -10.99 26.24
CA ILE A 444 -12.57 -10.08 27.40
C ILE A 444 -13.68 -10.47 28.38
N THR A 445 -14.91 -10.68 27.88
CA THR A 445 -16.08 -11.04 28.71
C THR A 445 -15.91 -12.42 29.35
N GLY A 446 -15.27 -13.35 28.64
CA GLY A 446 -14.96 -14.70 29.10
C GLY A 446 -13.76 -14.78 30.06
N ASN A 447 -13.13 -13.65 30.42
CA ASN A 447 -11.90 -13.58 31.21
C ASN A 447 -10.77 -14.47 30.66
N VAL A 448 -10.70 -14.62 29.34
CA VAL A 448 -9.55 -15.24 28.64
C VAL A 448 -8.45 -14.20 28.43
N LEU A 449 -8.86 -12.96 28.15
CA LEU A 449 -8.01 -11.79 28.09
C LEU A 449 -8.37 -10.80 29.19
N ARG A 450 -7.36 -10.08 29.69
CA ARG A 450 -7.61 -8.83 30.42
C ARG A 450 -7.70 -7.66 29.42
N PRO A 451 -8.33 -6.52 29.82
CA PRO A 451 -8.33 -5.31 29.02
C PRO A 451 -6.93 -4.94 28.53
N LEU A 452 -6.87 -4.31 27.36
CA LEU A 452 -5.60 -3.89 26.77
C LEU A 452 -4.77 -3.02 27.71
N GLU A 453 -3.47 -3.03 27.51
CA GLU A 453 -2.51 -2.21 28.25
C GLU A 453 -1.84 -1.22 27.31
N LEU A 454 -1.74 0.03 27.74
CA LEU A 454 -0.95 1.05 27.05
C LEU A 454 0.51 0.95 27.49
N VAL A 455 1.41 0.87 26.51
CA VAL A 455 2.86 0.92 26.72
C VAL A 455 3.39 2.16 26.00
N PRO A 456 3.62 3.28 26.72
CA PRO A 456 4.15 4.49 26.10
C PRO A 456 5.56 4.26 25.56
N VAL A 457 5.78 4.64 24.30
CA VAL A 457 7.09 4.61 23.65
C VAL A 457 7.68 6.02 23.68
N ARG A 458 8.96 6.16 24.03
CA ARG A 458 9.60 7.48 24.04
C ARG A 458 9.57 8.10 22.64
N ARG A 459 9.53 9.43 22.58
CA ARG A 459 9.62 10.18 21.32
C ARG A 459 10.88 9.79 20.53
N GLY A 460 10.71 9.43 19.27
CA GLY A 460 11.75 8.91 18.38
C GLY A 460 12.07 7.41 18.59
N GLY A 461 11.36 6.70 19.47
CA GLY A 461 11.62 5.30 19.80
C GLY A 461 11.44 4.38 18.60
N PHE A 462 10.35 4.52 17.84
CA PHE A 462 10.14 3.73 16.62
C PHE A 462 11.18 4.02 15.54
N ALA A 463 11.56 5.30 15.37
CA ALA A 463 12.59 5.69 14.42
C ALA A 463 13.97 5.08 14.77
N ALA A 464 14.37 5.16 16.04
CA ALA A 464 15.60 4.54 16.53
C ALA A 464 15.59 3.01 16.40
N TRP A 465 14.45 2.38 16.70
CA TRP A 465 14.25 0.95 16.58
C TRP A 465 14.35 0.45 15.13
N MET A 466 13.72 1.15 14.18
CA MET A 466 13.85 0.85 12.76
C MET A 466 15.30 1.03 12.30
N LYS A 467 15.96 2.11 12.76
CA LYS A 467 17.35 2.40 12.41
C LYS A 467 18.31 1.28 12.82
N ALA A 468 18.16 0.77 14.04
CA ALA A 468 19.00 -0.31 14.59
C ALA A 468 18.86 -1.63 13.81
N ARG A 469 17.72 -1.86 13.15
CA ARG A 469 17.43 -3.09 12.37
C ARG A 469 17.75 -2.97 10.89
N GLY A 470 18.41 -1.88 10.47
CA GLY A 470 18.73 -1.63 9.07
C GLY A 470 17.49 -1.33 8.22
N MET A 471 16.35 -1.03 8.85
CA MET A 471 15.10 -0.61 8.21
C MET A 471 15.15 0.88 7.88
N ASN A 472 16.24 1.32 7.24
CA ASN A 472 16.56 2.74 6.98
C ASN A 472 16.07 3.20 5.60
N ASP A 473 15.42 2.30 4.87
CA ASP A 473 14.85 2.60 3.58
C ASP A 473 13.41 3.06 3.72
N ALA A 474 12.98 3.85 2.76
CA ALA A 474 11.66 4.43 2.73
C ALA A 474 10.57 3.33 2.88
N GLN A 475 10.73 2.16 2.23
CA GLN A 475 9.69 1.12 2.14
C GLN A 475 9.46 0.32 3.43
N SER A 476 10.35 0.43 4.41
CA SER A 476 10.24 -0.27 5.68
C SER A 476 9.20 0.40 6.58
N LYS A 477 8.27 -0.39 7.14
CA LYS A 477 7.15 0.10 7.96
C LYS A 477 7.03 -0.73 9.23
N VAL A 478 6.66 -0.09 10.34
CA VAL A 478 6.23 -0.78 11.55
C VAL A 478 4.82 -1.34 11.29
N PRO A 479 4.59 -2.66 11.46
CA PRO A 479 3.25 -3.22 11.37
C PRO A 479 2.33 -2.63 12.45
N ARG A 480 1.06 -2.39 12.13
CA ARG A 480 0.05 -1.92 13.11
C ARG A 480 -0.23 -2.91 14.22
N LEU A 481 -0.04 -4.18 13.91
CA LEU A 481 -0.20 -5.30 14.80
C LEU A 481 0.57 -6.51 14.28
N ALA A 482 0.97 -7.37 15.19
CA ALA A 482 1.67 -8.61 14.89
C ALA A 482 1.21 -9.74 15.83
N ASN A 483 1.30 -10.99 15.37
CA ASN A 483 1.02 -12.18 16.18
C ASN A 483 2.13 -12.53 17.18
N ASP A 484 3.23 -11.78 17.18
CA ASP A 484 4.39 -12.01 18.02
C ASP A 484 5.02 -10.67 18.44
N ARG A 485 5.99 -10.75 19.34
CA ARG A 485 6.60 -9.59 19.98
C ARG A 485 7.79 -9.01 19.21
N ARG A 486 8.13 -9.52 18.02
CA ARG A 486 9.36 -9.13 17.30
C ARG A 486 9.43 -7.64 16.95
N TYR A 487 8.28 -6.98 16.83
CA TYR A 487 8.15 -5.54 16.51
C TYR A 487 8.10 -4.64 17.75
N VAL A 488 8.05 -5.21 18.95
CA VAL A 488 8.09 -4.48 20.23
C VAL A 488 9.33 -4.82 21.05
N ASP A 489 10.00 -5.94 20.78
CA ASP A 489 11.24 -6.32 21.46
C ASP A 489 12.36 -5.29 21.17
N GLY A 490 12.87 -4.68 22.24
CA GLY A 490 13.87 -3.61 22.17
C GLY A 490 13.32 -2.25 21.73
N LEU A 491 11.99 -2.09 21.69
CA LEU A 491 11.33 -0.80 21.56
C LEU A 491 11.27 -0.17 22.97
N GLY A 492 12.03 0.91 23.17
CA GLY A 492 12.15 1.62 24.44
C GLY A 492 12.63 3.03 24.22
#